data_AF-A0AAV2RN42-F1
#
_entry.id   AF-A0AAV2RN42-F1
#
_cell.length_a   1.000
_cell.length_b   1.000
_cell.length_c   1.000
_cell.angle_alpha   90.00
_cell.angle_beta   90.00
_cell.angle_gamma   90.00
#
_symmetry.space_group_name_H-M   'P 1'
#
loop_
_entity.id
_entity.type
_entity.pdbx_description
1 polymer ?
#
loop_
_entity_poly.entity_id
_entity_poly.type
_entity_poly.pdbx_seq_one_letter_code
_entity_poly.pdbx_strand_id
1 'polypeptide(L)'
;HTPLQPPLQLFSWIHFCHTVSNNALYTLYVNGKKVLDIQYAEELQPLNMSGLLIIGQDQDFYGGGYDKTQGIRGYITQFNIWENNLQPTEIENISSGDLIMYG
;
A
#
# COMPACT_ATOMS: atom_id res chain seq x y z
N HIS A 1 -22.14 -2.38 -2.39
CA HIS A 1 -20.86 -1.73 -2.70
C HIS A 1 -20.90 -0.31 -2.15
N THR A 2 -20.18 -0.06 -1.06
CA THR A 2 -20.10 1.28 -0.45
C THR A 2 -19.27 2.18 -1.38
N PRO A 3 -19.74 3.38 -1.74
CA PRO A 3 -18.95 4.27 -2.58
C PRO A 3 -17.67 4.66 -1.85
N LEU A 4 -16.53 4.61 -2.54
CA LEU A 4 -15.30 5.24 -2.06
C LEU A 4 -15.63 6.71 -1.73
N GLN A 5 -15.34 7.11 -0.51
CA GLN A 5 -15.50 8.47 0.02
C GLN A 5 -14.72 9.52 -0.82
N PRO A 6 -15.01 10.84 -0.66
CA PRO A 6 -15.02 11.88 -1.71
C PRO A 6 -13.67 12.05 -2.43
N PRO A 7 -13.65 12.67 -3.64
CA PRO A 7 -12.54 12.53 -4.59
C PRO A 7 -11.20 12.87 -3.95
N LEU A 8 -10.21 12.02 -4.22
CA LEU A 8 -8.81 12.24 -3.87
C LEU A 8 -8.48 13.73 -4.08
N GLN A 9 -8.08 14.42 -3.00
CA GLN A 9 -7.73 15.83 -3.11
C GLN A 9 -6.53 15.95 -4.06
N LEU A 10 -6.79 16.49 -5.24
CA LEU A 10 -5.74 16.80 -6.20
C LEU A 10 -4.76 17.80 -5.54
N PHE A 11 -3.47 17.60 -5.78
CA PHE A 11 -2.38 18.47 -5.31
C PHE A 11 -2.04 18.43 -3.81
N SER A 12 -2.60 17.47 -3.05
CA SER A 12 -2.18 17.16 -1.67
C SER A 12 -1.44 15.82 -1.59
N TRP A 13 -0.60 15.65 -0.57
CA TRP A 13 -0.04 14.33 -0.25
C TRP A 13 -1.16 13.40 0.25
N ILE A 14 -1.12 12.16 -0.21
CA ILE A 14 -2.05 11.10 0.20
C ILE A 14 -1.20 9.95 0.71
N HIS A 15 -1.46 9.56 1.96
CA HIS A 15 -0.82 8.38 2.54
C HIS A 15 -1.66 7.15 2.24
N PHE A 16 -1.06 6.18 1.54
CA PHE A 16 -1.64 4.87 1.29
C PHE A 16 -0.94 3.83 2.13
N CYS A 17 -1.71 3.02 2.87
CA CYS A 17 -1.19 1.83 3.54
C CYS A 17 -2.05 0.64 3.14
N HIS A 18 -1.38 -0.37 2.57
CA HIS A 18 -1.97 -1.64 2.17
C HIS A 18 -1.49 -2.70 3.16
N THR A 19 -2.41 -3.44 3.76
CA THR A 19 -2.06 -4.55 4.66
C THR A 19 -2.70 -5.83 4.16
N VAL A 20 -1.98 -6.94 4.32
CA VAL A 20 -2.46 -8.28 3.99
C VAL A 20 -2.14 -9.17 5.17
N SER A 21 -3.17 -9.66 5.85
CA SER A 21 -3.00 -10.57 7.00
C SER A 21 -2.85 -12.03 6.58
N ASN A 22 -2.34 -12.84 7.52
CA ASN A 22 -2.21 -14.28 7.35
C ASN A 22 -3.55 -14.99 7.08
N ASN A 23 -4.68 -14.45 7.57
CA ASN A 23 -6.01 -14.97 7.27
C ASN A 23 -6.59 -14.42 5.96
N ALA A 24 -5.74 -13.96 5.04
CA ALA A 24 -6.12 -13.48 3.72
C ALA A 24 -7.07 -12.26 3.72
N LEU A 25 -6.99 -11.41 4.74
CA LEU A 25 -7.70 -10.13 4.78
C LEU A 25 -6.80 -9.04 4.21
N TYR A 26 -7.21 -8.47 3.08
CA TYR A 26 -6.63 -7.24 2.55
C TYR A 26 -7.39 -6.04 3.07
N THR A 27 -6.67 -5.05 3.58
CA THR A 27 -7.22 -3.78 4.05
C THR A 27 -6.48 -2.62 3.40
N LEU A 28 -7.25 -1.62 2.96
CA LEU A 28 -6.73 -0.35 2.49
C LEU A 28 -7.00 0.75 3.51
N TYR A 29 -5.95 1.47 3.88
CA TYR A 29 -6.02 2.71 4.63
C TYR A 29 -5.62 3.88 3.74
N VAL A 30 -6.39 4.96 3.81
CA VAL A 30 -6.09 6.24 3.15
C VAL A 30 -6.06 7.32 4.21
N ASN A 31 -4.96 8.06 4.28
CA ASN A 31 -4.72 9.09 5.30
C ASN A 31 -4.98 8.57 6.73
N GLY A 32 -4.50 7.36 7.02
CA GLY A 32 -4.56 6.74 8.34
C GLY A 32 -5.93 6.12 8.68
N LYS A 33 -6.94 6.30 7.82
CA LYS A 33 -8.29 5.75 8.05
C LYS A 33 -8.56 4.58 7.13
N LYS A 34 -9.14 3.52 7.70
CA LYS A 34 -9.57 2.34 6.95
C LYS A 34 -10.70 2.71 5.99
N VAL A 35 -10.54 2.40 4.71
CA VAL A 35 -11.54 2.69 3.67
C VAL A 35 -12.12 1.45 3.01
N LEU A 36 -11.43 0.31 3.08
CA LEU A 36 -11.85 -0.93 2.42
C LEU A 36 -11.26 -2.16 3.13
N ASP A 37 -12.06 -3.22 3.20
CA ASP A 37 -11.67 -4.57 3.58
C ASP A 37 -12.13 -5.56 2.49
N ILE A 38 -11.24 -6.48 2.10
CA ILE A 38 -11.53 -7.59 1.18
C ILE A 38 -10.99 -8.88 1.79
N GLN A 39 -11.90 -9.81 2.08
CA GLN A 39 -11.55 -11.17 2.50
C GLN A 39 -11.39 -12.04 1.26
N TYR A 40 -10.19 -12.57 1.03
CA TYR A 40 -10.00 -13.58 -0.01
C TYR A 40 -10.51 -14.95 0.48
N ALA A 41 -11.08 -15.72 -0.45
CA ALA A 41 -11.65 -17.03 -0.17
C ALA A 41 -10.58 -18.14 -0.03
N GLU A 42 -9.41 -17.92 -0.62
CA GLU A 42 -8.29 -18.86 -0.62
C GLU A 42 -7.17 -18.38 0.31
N GLU A 43 -6.42 -19.34 0.85
CA GLU A 43 -5.22 -19.07 1.63
C GLU A 43 -4.15 -18.43 0.75
N LEU A 44 -3.48 -17.40 1.26
CA LEU A 44 -2.44 -16.71 0.53
C LEU A 44 -1.19 -17.56 0.43
N GLN A 45 -0.64 -17.66 -0.78
CA GLN A 45 0.65 -18.30 -0.98
C GLN A 45 1.77 -17.39 -0.44
N PRO A 46 2.79 -17.95 0.22
CA PRO A 46 3.96 -17.18 0.63
C PRO A 46 4.62 -16.47 -0.55
N LEU A 47 5.04 -15.22 -0.34
CA LEU A 47 5.76 -14.45 -1.36
C LEU A 47 7.11 -15.10 -1.66
N ASN A 48 7.43 -15.23 -2.96
CA ASN A 48 8.78 -15.60 -3.37
C ASN A 48 9.73 -14.42 -3.19
N MET A 49 10.71 -14.57 -2.30
CA MET A 49 11.66 -13.51 -1.95
C MET A 49 12.76 -13.24 -3.00
N SER A 50 12.78 -13.96 -4.13
CA SER A 50 13.76 -13.78 -5.21
C SER A 50 13.35 -12.71 -6.24
N GLY A 51 12.35 -11.88 -5.92
CA GLY A 51 11.79 -10.87 -6.81
C GLY A 51 12.63 -9.58 -6.93
N LEU A 52 12.11 -8.62 -7.72
CA LEU A 52 12.64 -7.26 -7.84
C LEU A 52 11.58 -6.26 -7.40
N LEU A 53 11.94 -5.34 -6.51
CA LEU A 53 11.08 -4.22 -6.15
C LEU A 53 11.28 -3.09 -7.16
N ILE A 54 10.22 -2.72 -7.88
CA ILE A 54 10.19 -1.62 -8.83
C ILE A 54 9.20 -0.56 -8.33
N ILE A 55 9.61 0.71 -8.34
CA ILE A 55 8.76 1.85 -8.02
C ILE A 55 8.67 2.76 -9.25
N GLY A 56 7.43 3.14 -9.61
CA GLY A 56 7.16 4.13 -10.65
C GLY A 56 6.91 3.58 -12.06
N GLN A 57 6.98 2.26 -12.25
CA GLN A 57 6.66 1.59 -13.52
C GLN A 57 5.91 0.28 -13.24
N ASP A 58 5.10 -0.15 -14.21
CA ASP A 58 4.44 -1.46 -14.21
C ASP A 58 5.35 -2.51 -14.84
N GLN A 59 5.57 -3.64 -14.15
CA GLN A 59 6.51 -4.68 -14.58
C GLN A 59 5.74 -5.88 -15.15
N ASP A 60 5.86 -6.10 -16.46
CA ASP A 60 5.23 -7.25 -17.13
C ASP A 60 6.08 -8.53 -17.10
N PHE A 61 7.41 -8.40 -17.00
CA PHE A 61 8.33 -9.52 -16.81
C PHE A 61 9.53 -9.13 -15.95
N TYR A 62 10.29 -10.11 -15.47
CA TYR A 62 11.41 -9.88 -14.55
C TYR A 62 12.39 -8.81 -15.08
N GLY A 63 12.41 -7.67 -14.40
CA GLY A 63 13.28 -6.53 -14.72
C GLY A 63 12.92 -5.72 -15.97
N GLY A 64 11.74 -5.92 -16.57
CA GLY A 64 11.38 -5.21 -17.80
C GLY A 64 9.91 -5.29 -18.18
N GLY A 65 9.64 -4.99 -19.46
CA GLY A 65 8.28 -4.92 -20.01
C GLY A 65 7.59 -3.58 -19.74
N TYR A 66 8.35 -2.56 -19.33
CA TYR A 66 7.78 -1.26 -18.95
C TYR A 66 7.09 -0.54 -20.13
N ASP A 67 5.84 -0.13 -19.93
CA ASP A 67 5.15 0.83 -20.80
C ASP A 67 5.20 2.23 -20.18
N LYS A 68 5.67 3.22 -20.96
CA LYS A 68 5.75 4.63 -20.56
C LYS A 68 4.40 5.25 -20.19
N THR A 69 3.30 4.63 -20.58
CA THR A 69 1.93 5.05 -20.27
C THR A 69 1.41 4.48 -18.96
N GLN A 70 2.04 3.42 -18.42
CA GLN A 70 1.67 2.77 -17.16
C GLN A 70 2.54 3.21 -15.97
N GLY A 71 3.54 4.07 -16.22
CA GLY A 71 4.37 4.65 -15.17
C GLY A 71 3.71 5.79 -14.39
N ILE A 72 4.16 5.97 -13.15
CA ILE A 72 3.70 7.07 -12.27
C ILE A 72 4.27 8.40 -12.78
N ARG A 73 3.43 9.43 -12.83
CA ARG A 73 3.82 10.83 -13.08
C ARG A 73 3.54 11.66 -11.84
N GLY A 74 4.53 11.77 -10.96
CA GLY A 74 4.38 12.46 -9.68
C GLY A 74 5.53 12.17 -8.73
N TYR A 75 5.27 12.35 -7.44
CA TYR A 75 6.25 12.14 -6.39
C TYR A 75 5.79 11.04 -5.44
N ILE A 76 6.75 10.22 -5.00
CA ILE A 76 6.55 9.20 -3.97
C ILE A 76 7.59 9.48 -2.88
N THR A 77 7.16 9.43 -1.63
CA THR A 77 8.03 9.60 -0.46
C THR A 77 7.53 8.70 0.67
N GLN A 78 8.35 8.51 1.70
CA GLN A 78 8.02 7.72 2.89
C GLN A 78 7.55 6.30 2.57
N PHE A 79 8.19 5.67 1.58
CA PHE A 79 7.94 4.29 1.20
C PHE A 79 8.54 3.34 2.25
N ASN A 80 7.71 2.48 2.83
CA ASN A 80 8.10 1.53 3.85
C ASN A 80 7.37 0.19 3.62
N ILE A 81 8.00 -0.91 4.02
CA ILE A 81 7.43 -2.27 3.99
C ILE A 81 7.75 -2.94 5.32
N TRP A 82 6.79 -3.70 5.86
CA TRP A 82 6.94 -4.47 7.08
C TRP A 82 6.58 -5.93 6.82
N GLU A 83 7.24 -6.85 7.54
CA GLU A 83 6.92 -8.29 7.53
C GLU A 83 5.65 -8.61 8.33
N ASN A 84 5.32 -7.76 9.31
CA ASN A 84 4.18 -7.94 10.20
C ASN A 84 3.09 -6.89 9.94
N ASN A 85 1.85 -7.25 10.24
CA ASN A 85 0.73 -6.31 10.16
C ASN A 85 0.83 -5.21 11.21
N LEU A 86 0.81 -3.97 10.75
CA LEU A 86 0.67 -2.80 11.60
C LEU A 86 -0.74 -2.74 12.21
N GLN A 87 -0.83 -2.29 13.46
CA GLN A 87 -2.08 -1.96 14.11
C GLN A 87 -2.68 -0.68 13.51
N PRO A 88 -4.02 -0.51 13.53
CA PRO A 88 -4.67 0.69 12.99
C PRO A 88 -4.13 2.01 13.57
N THR A 89 -3.78 2.02 14.85
CA THR A 89 -3.19 3.20 15.53
C THR A 89 -1.78 3.51 15.04
N GLU A 90 -0.98 2.51 14.70
CA GLU A 90 0.36 2.73 14.15
C GLU A 90 0.26 3.34 12.75
N ILE A 91 -0.69 2.86 11.94
CA ILE A 91 -0.97 3.40 10.60
C ILE A 91 -1.47 4.85 10.68
N GLU A 92 -2.32 5.17 11.66
CA GLU A 92 -2.79 6.53 11.91
C GLU A 92 -1.63 7.47 12.27
N ASN A 93 -0.75 7.05 13.20
CA ASN A 93 0.42 7.83 13.62
C ASN A 93 1.42 8.05 12.48
N ILE A 94 1.70 7.01 11.69
CA ILE A 94 2.55 7.14 10.49
C ILE A 94 1.92 8.14 9.51
N SER A 95 0.60 8.06 9.32
CA SER A 95 -0.11 8.95 8.40
C SER A 95 -0.14 10.41 8.83
N SER A 96 -0.16 10.70 10.14
CA SER A 96 -0.13 12.08 10.64
C SER A 96 1.29 12.68 10.64
N GLY A 97 2.31 11.85 10.43
CA GLY A 97 3.71 12.24 10.59
C GLY A 97 4.17 12.20 12.06
N ASP A 98 3.36 11.66 12.97
CA ASP A 98 3.70 11.43 14.38
C ASP A 98 4.49 10.12 14.51
N LEU A 99 5.66 10.05 13.89
CA LEU A 99 6.56 8.91 14.05
C LEU A 99 7.24 8.97 15.43
N ILE A 100 6.73 8.21 16.39
CA ILE A 100 7.56 7.71 17.49
C ILE A 100 8.29 6.46 16.96
N MET A 101 9.52 6.67 16.51
CA MET A 101 10.43 5.59 16.11
C MET A 101 10.77 4.75 17.35
N TYR A 102 10.24 3.53 17.46
CA TYR A 102 10.91 2.48 18.24
C TYR A 102 11.55 1.52 17.24
N GLY A 103 12.89 1.56 17.19
CA GLY A 103 13.70 0.55 16.55
C GLY A 103 13.93 -0.66 17.46
#